data_AF-A0A1J8R2U7-F1
#
_entry.id   AF-A0A1J8R2U7-F1
#
_cell.length_a   1.000
_cell.length_b   1.000
_cell.length_c   1.000
_cell.angle_alpha   90.00
_cell.angle_beta   90.00
_cell.angle_gamma   90.00
#
_symmetry.space_group_name_H-M   'P 1'
#
loop_
_entity.id
_entity.type
_entity.pdbx_description
1 polymer ?
#
loop_
_entity_poly.entity_id
_entity_poly.type
_entity_poly.pdbx_seq_one_letter_code
_entity_poly.pdbx_strand_id
1 'polypeptide(L)'
;MQHFLTSNWNYRAGNTMVLTDDTNNPKQMPTRRNILDGLRWLVRDAHPNDALFFHYSGHGGHEAMIYPVDYKRAGMIIDDEMHYILVKSLPVGCRLTAVFDSRYSSQRAILGSSSSSDTMSKAA
;
A
#
# COMPACT_ATOMS: atom_id res chain seq x y z
N MET A 1 2.67 10.50 -4.06
CA MET A 1 3.65 9.44 -4.36
C MET A 1 3.72 9.07 -5.84
N GLN A 2 2.60 8.77 -6.51
CA GLN A 2 2.57 8.30 -7.91
C GLN A 2 3.41 9.14 -8.89
N HIS A 3 3.22 10.46 -8.94
CA HIS A 3 3.97 11.36 -9.83
C HIS A 3 5.49 11.28 -9.62
N PHE A 4 5.93 11.14 -8.37
CA PHE A 4 7.36 11.04 -8.04
C PHE A 4 7.99 9.75 -8.61
N LEU A 5 7.27 8.62 -8.54
CA LEU A 5 7.72 7.34 -9.09
C LEU A 5 7.78 7.38 -10.62
N THR A 6 6.76 7.96 -11.26
CA THR A 6 6.69 8.06 -12.72
C THR A 6 7.74 9.01 -13.27
N SER A 7 8.00 10.14 -12.61
CA SER A 7 8.91 11.18 -13.11
C SER A 7 10.38 10.91 -12.83
N ASN A 8 10.72 10.22 -11.73
CA ASN A 8 12.11 10.06 -11.28
C ASN A 8 12.64 8.62 -11.34
N TRP A 9 11.76 7.62 -11.35
CA TRP A 9 12.14 6.21 -11.15
C TRP A 9 11.56 5.27 -12.22
N ASN A 10 11.06 5.81 -13.34
CA ASN A 10 10.58 5.07 -14.51
C ASN A 10 9.46 4.04 -14.24
N TYR A 11 8.72 4.19 -13.14
CA TYR A 11 7.51 3.39 -12.91
C TYR A 11 6.43 3.84 -13.88
N ARG A 12 5.93 2.92 -14.72
CA ARG A 12 4.88 3.25 -15.69
C ARG A 12 3.54 3.43 -14.97
N ALA A 13 2.76 4.44 -15.39
CA ALA A 13 1.42 4.64 -14.86
C ALA A 13 0.51 3.41 -15.07
N GLY A 14 0.67 2.69 -16.17
CA GLY A 14 -0.04 1.43 -16.43
C GLY A 14 0.37 0.25 -15.53
N ASN A 15 1.51 0.36 -14.84
CA ASN A 15 2.01 -0.60 -13.86
C ASN A 15 1.87 -0.06 -12.43
N THR A 16 0.89 0.80 -12.20
CA THR A 16 0.61 1.38 -10.88
C THR A 16 -0.86 1.20 -10.53
N MET A 17 -1.12 0.70 -9.33
CA MET A 17 -2.43 0.65 -8.71
C MET A 17 -2.49 1.69 -7.60
N VAL A 18 -3.49 2.58 -7.67
CA VAL A 18 -3.74 3.59 -6.64
C VAL A 18 -5.11 3.31 -6.04
N LEU A 19 -5.15 3.17 -4.71
CA LEU A 19 -6.38 3.10 -3.94
C LEU A 19 -6.49 4.38 -3.11
N THR A 20 -7.63 5.04 -3.17
CA THR A 20 -7.84 6.35 -2.56
C THR A 20 -9.32 6.53 -2.21
N ASP A 21 -9.61 7.25 -1.13
CA ASP A 21 -10.96 7.50 -0.64
C ASP A 21 -11.64 8.73 -1.27
N ASP A 22 -10.95 9.45 -2.15
CA ASP A 22 -11.45 10.60 -2.93
C ASP A 22 -12.11 10.22 -4.28
N THR A 23 -12.29 8.92 -4.54
CA THR A 23 -12.89 8.38 -5.78
C THR A 23 -14.27 7.79 -5.54
N ASN A 24 -15.15 7.92 -6.54
CA ASN A 24 -16.45 7.26 -6.58
C ASN A 24 -16.39 5.83 -7.13
N ASN A 25 -15.21 5.35 -7.56
CA ASN A 25 -15.04 4.02 -8.11
C ASN A 25 -14.84 2.97 -7.00
N PRO A 26 -15.77 2.01 -6.82
CA PRO A 26 -15.66 1.01 -5.76
C PRO A 26 -14.41 0.12 -5.86
N LYS A 27 -13.83 -0.03 -7.06
CA LYS A 27 -12.59 -0.80 -7.27
C LYS A 27 -11.34 -0.06 -6.82
N GLN A 28 -11.41 1.26 -6.70
CA GLN A 28 -10.31 2.11 -6.26
C GLN A 28 -10.45 2.53 -4.78
N MET A 29 -11.56 2.21 -4.13
CA MET A 29 -11.69 2.45 -2.70
C MET A 29 -10.71 1.58 -1.90
N PRO A 30 -10.05 2.11 -0.85
CA PRO A 30 -9.13 1.36 -0.01
C PRO A 30 -9.90 0.48 1.00
N THR A 31 -10.72 -0.45 0.49
CA THR A 31 -11.38 -1.48 1.31
C THR A 31 -10.39 -2.59 1.64
N ARG A 32 -10.64 -3.36 2.72
CA ARG A 32 -9.76 -4.46 3.13
C ARG A 32 -9.52 -5.43 1.98
N ARG A 33 -10.58 -5.72 1.23
CA ARG A 33 -10.52 -6.61 0.07
C ARG A 33 -9.62 -6.03 -1.03
N ASN A 34 -9.83 -4.76 -1.39
CA ASN A 34 -9.07 -4.12 -2.46
C ASN A 34 -7.59 -3.97 -2.11
N ILE A 35 -7.26 -3.63 -0.86
CA ILE A 35 -5.87 -3.53 -0.41
C ILE A 35 -5.18 -4.90 -0.51
N LEU A 36 -5.78 -5.97 0.02
CA LEU A 36 -5.20 -7.31 -0.07
C LEU A 36 -5.05 -7.80 -1.52
N ASP A 37 -6.01 -7.48 -2.39
CA ASP A 37 -5.92 -7.81 -3.81
C ASP A 37 -4.83 -6.99 -4.51
N GLY A 38 -4.64 -5.74 -4.12
CA GLY A 38 -3.51 -4.91 -4.56
C GLY A 38 -2.16 -5.48 -4.13
N LEU A 39 -2.01 -5.89 -2.87
CA LEU A 39 -0.77 -6.50 -2.37
C LEU A 39 -0.44 -7.79 -3.13
N ARG A 40 -1.44 -8.64 -3.38
CA ARG A 40 -1.27 -9.84 -4.21
C ARG A 40 -0.89 -9.49 -5.64
N TRP A 41 -1.53 -8.49 -6.23
CA TRP A 41 -1.20 -8.02 -7.57
C TRP A 41 0.24 -7.49 -7.65
N LEU A 42 0.72 -6.78 -6.62
CA LEU A 42 2.06 -6.22 -6.55
C LEU A 42 3.15 -7.30 -6.62
N VAL A 43 2.95 -8.43 -5.93
CA VAL A 43 3.93 -9.54 -5.91
C VAL A 43 3.71 -10.58 -7.01
N ARG A 44 2.54 -10.58 -7.66
CA ARG A 44 2.21 -11.56 -8.70
C ARG A 44 3.17 -11.42 -9.87
N ASP A 45 3.75 -12.52 -10.33
CA ASP A 45 4.70 -12.56 -11.44
C ASP A 45 5.93 -11.65 -11.21
N ALA A 46 6.36 -11.48 -9.95
CA ALA A 46 7.64 -10.84 -9.64
C ALA A 46 8.79 -11.74 -10.09
N HIS A 47 9.82 -11.15 -10.68
CA HIS A 47 11.03 -11.82 -11.16
C HIS A 47 12.28 -11.32 -10.41
N PRO A 48 13.38 -12.08 -10.43
CA PRO A 48 14.66 -11.58 -9.97
C PRO A 48 15.03 -10.27 -10.67
N ASN A 49 15.54 -9.30 -9.90
CA ASN A 49 15.87 -7.93 -10.30
C ASN A 49 14.68 -6.96 -10.50
N ASP A 50 13.43 -7.40 -10.34
CA ASP A 50 12.29 -6.48 -10.30
C ASP A 50 12.40 -5.55 -9.08
N ALA A 51 11.95 -4.31 -9.26
CA ALA A 51 11.81 -3.33 -8.18
C ALA A 51 10.32 -3.02 -7.96
N LEU A 52 9.82 -3.47 -6.82
CA LEU A 52 8.45 -3.25 -6.37
C LEU A 52 8.41 -2.10 -5.38
N PHE A 53 7.38 -1.27 -5.48
CA PHE A 53 7.16 -0.16 -4.56
C PHE A 53 5.77 -0.26 -3.94
N PHE A 54 5.70 -0.21 -2.62
CA PHE A 54 4.47 -0.11 -1.85
C PHE A 54 4.51 1.17 -1.02
N HIS A 55 3.44 1.95 -1.09
CA HIS A 55 3.24 3.15 -0.31
C HIS A 55 1.87 3.09 0.34
N TYR A 56 1.83 3.29 1.65
CA TYR A 56 0.62 3.45 2.43
C TYR A 56 0.63 4.82 3.09
N SER A 57 -0.45 5.58 3.00
CA SER A 57 -0.63 6.81 3.76
C SER A 57 -2.05 6.88 4.29
N GLY A 58 -2.21 6.98 5.60
CA GLY A 58 -3.52 6.92 6.24
C GLY A 58 -3.45 6.93 7.76
N HIS A 59 -4.59 6.72 8.41
CA HIS A 59 -4.62 6.58 9.87
C HIS A 59 -3.88 5.30 10.25
N GLY A 60 -2.75 5.43 10.94
CA GLY A 60 -2.15 4.33 11.68
C GLY A 60 -2.79 4.35 13.05
N GLY A 61 -3.29 3.21 13.52
CA GLY A 61 -3.42 2.97 14.95
C GLY A 61 -2.08 2.53 15.51
N HIS A 62 -2.03 2.30 16.82
CA HIS A 62 -0.89 1.63 17.43
C HIS A 62 -0.58 0.32 16.69
N GLU A 63 0.71 0.08 16.44
CA GLU A 63 1.29 -1.22 16.02
C GLU A 63 1.02 -1.62 14.56
N ALA A 64 1.93 -1.26 13.63
CA ALA A 64 2.18 -1.93 12.35
C ALA A 64 0.95 -2.43 11.54
N MET A 65 -0.19 -1.73 11.63
CA MET A 65 -1.47 -2.12 11.04
C MET A 65 -1.93 -1.10 10.01
N ILE A 66 -2.53 -1.59 8.94
CA ILE A 66 -3.28 -0.79 7.97
C ILE A 66 -4.76 -0.77 8.34
N TYR A 67 -5.39 0.40 8.20
CA TYR A 67 -6.81 0.63 8.47
C TYR A 67 -7.55 0.88 7.16
N PRO A 68 -8.13 -0.16 6.53
CA PRO A 68 -9.00 0.03 5.39
C PRO A 68 -10.21 0.90 5.73
N VAL A 69 -10.82 1.55 4.75
CA VAL A 69 -12.01 2.41 4.98
C VAL A 69 -13.18 1.65 5.63
N ASP A 70 -13.26 0.33 5.43
CA ASP A 70 -14.26 -0.58 5.97
C ASP A 70 -13.78 -1.38 7.20
N TYR A 71 -12.68 -0.96 7.87
CA TYR A 71 -12.07 -1.70 8.99
C TYR A 71 -13.06 -2.06 10.11
N LYS A 72 -14.07 -1.22 10.36
CA LYS A 72 -15.11 -1.47 11.38
C LYS A 72 -15.92 -2.75 11.11
N ARG A 73 -16.04 -3.15 9.84
CA ARG A 73 -16.78 -4.34 9.40
C ARG A 73 -15.86 -5.47 8.96
N ALA A 74 -14.80 -5.14 8.24
CA ALA A 74 -13.90 -6.11 7.62
C ALA A 74 -12.66 -6.43 8.46
N GLY A 75 -12.39 -5.65 9.52
CA GLY A 75 -11.17 -5.75 10.32
C GLY A 75 -10.01 -4.94 9.76
N MET A 76 -8.94 -4.86 10.55
CA MET A 76 -7.67 -4.25 10.17
C MET A 76 -6.83 -5.24 9.36
N ILE A 77 -5.76 -4.77 8.73
CA ILE A 77 -4.74 -5.64 8.12
C ILE A 77 -3.49 -5.53 8.99
N ILE A 78 -3.09 -6.66 9.57
CA ILE A 78 -1.91 -6.75 10.45
C ILE A 78 -0.62 -6.96 9.63
N ASP A 79 0.51 -6.60 10.21
CA ASP A 79 1.84 -6.75 9.63
C ASP A 79 2.17 -8.17 9.19
N ASP A 80 1.84 -9.18 10.00
CA ASP A 80 2.07 -10.59 9.67
C ASP A 80 1.37 -11.00 8.37
N GLU A 81 0.14 -10.50 8.15
CA GLU A 81 -0.62 -10.78 6.93
C GLU A 81 0.03 -10.08 5.72
N MET A 82 0.49 -8.84 5.89
CA MET A 82 1.23 -8.14 4.84
C MET A 82 2.57 -8.82 4.55
N HIS A 83 3.32 -9.20 5.58
CA HIS A 83 4.60 -9.88 5.47
C HIS A 83 4.46 -11.22 4.73
N TYR A 84 3.42 -11.99 5.05
CA TYR A 84 3.13 -13.23 4.36
C TYR A 84 2.93 -13.04 2.85
N ILE A 85 2.21 -11.99 2.46
CA ILE A 85 1.94 -11.71 1.03
C ILE A 85 3.18 -11.12 0.35
N LEU A 86 3.77 -10.09 0.96
CA LEU A 86 4.78 -9.23 0.38
C LEU A 86 6.20 -9.81 0.40
N VAL A 87 6.53 -10.69 1.36
CA VAL A 87 7.90 -11.19 1.53
C VAL A 87 8.00 -12.64 1.12
N LYS A 88 7.11 -13.50 1.61
CA LYS A 88 7.17 -14.95 1.35
C LYS A 88 7.00 -15.30 -0.13
N SER A 89 6.31 -14.45 -0.89
CA SER A 89 5.98 -14.71 -2.29
C SER A 89 7.05 -14.22 -3.28
N LEU A 90 8.08 -13.50 -2.82
CA LEU A 90 9.06 -12.88 -3.72
C LEU A 90 10.20 -13.83 -4.08
N PRO A 91 10.62 -13.87 -5.36
CA PRO A 91 11.80 -14.62 -5.75
C PRO A 91 13.06 -13.96 -5.22
N VAL A 92 14.11 -14.77 -5.05
CA VAL A 92 15.44 -14.28 -4.70
C VAL A 92 15.91 -13.25 -5.74
N GLY A 93 16.41 -12.11 -5.27
CA GLY A 93 16.87 -11.01 -6.11
C GLY A 93 15.80 -9.99 -6.50
N CYS A 94 14.53 -10.19 -6.14
CA CYS A 94 13.51 -9.14 -6.23
C CYS A 94 13.64 -8.16 -5.06
N ARG A 95 13.48 -6.85 -5.31
CA ARG A 95 13.53 -5.81 -4.29
C ARG A 95 12.16 -5.20 -4.09
N LEU A 96 11.66 -5.23 -2.85
CA LEU A 96 10.47 -4.51 -2.44
C LEU A 96 10.87 -3.33 -1.53
N THR A 97 10.45 -2.12 -1.91
CA THR A 97 10.54 -0.93 -1.06
C THR A 97 9.14 -0.60 -0.56
N ALA A 98 8.94 -0.61 0.76
CA ALA A 98 7.68 -0.25 1.40
C ALA A 98 7.84 1.04 2.22
N VAL A 99 6.95 2.01 2.01
CA VAL A 99 6.91 3.29 2.72
C VAL A 99 5.55 3.43 3.41
N PHE A 100 5.58 3.67 4.72
CA PHE A 100 4.37 3.88 5.53
C PHE A 100 4.38 5.30 6.08
N ASP A 101 3.50 6.14 5.56
CA ASP A 101 3.26 7.51 6.00
C ASP A 101 1.98 7.57 6.82
N SER A 102 2.02 6.99 8.01
CA SER A 102 0.92 6.97 8.97
C SER A 102 1.32 7.63 10.28
N ARG A 103 0.45 8.49 10.83
CA ARG A 103 0.70 9.14 12.13
C ARG A 103 0.60 8.14 13.28
N TYR A 104 1.69 7.45 13.58
CA TYR A 104 2.21 7.20 14.94
C TYR A 104 3.71 6.91 14.86
N SER A 105 4.51 7.99 14.84
CA SER A 105 5.55 8.13 15.86
C SER A 105 4.82 8.51 17.15
N SER A 106 5.28 8.04 18.29
CA SER A 106 4.68 8.28 19.60
C SER A 106 4.37 9.77 19.89
N GLN A 107 3.13 10.26 19.68
CA GLN A 107 2.52 11.28 20.54
C GLN A 107 1.05 11.59 20.25
N ARG A 108 0.33 11.82 21.35
CA ARG A 108 -1.00 12.41 21.48
C ARG A 108 -1.22 13.65 20.58
N ALA A 109 -2.44 13.67 20.05
CA ALA A 109 -3.33 14.81 19.93
C ALA A 109 -3.14 15.80 18.76
N ILE A 110 -4.31 16.11 18.20
CA ILE A 110 -4.73 17.38 17.57
C ILE A 110 -4.84 17.36 16.03
N LEU A 111 -6.10 17.50 15.60
CA LEU A 111 -6.67 17.89 14.29
C LEU A 111 -6.63 16.86 13.14
N GLY A 112 -7.84 16.38 12.80
CA GLY A 112 -8.71 17.01 11.81
C GLY A 112 -8.32 16.82 10.34
N SER A 113 -9.17 16.06 9.62
CA SER A 113 -9.12 15.65 8.20
C SER A 113 -8.12 14.53 7.85
N SER A 114 -8.65 13.44 7.29
CA SER A 114 -7.92 12.23 6.89
C SER A 114 -8.28 11.88 5.45
N SER A 115 -7.37 12.08 4.51
CA SER A 115 -7.37 11.38 3.21
C SER A 115 -6.46 10.16 3.35
N SER A 116 -6.91 9.00 2.92
CA SER A 116 -6.09 7.78 2.93
C SER A 116 -5.77 7.38 1.49
N SER A 117 -4.48 7.28 1.16
CA SER A 117 -4.01 6.97 -0.19
C SER A 117 -2.91 5.92 -0.19
N ASP A 118 -3.14 4.86 -0.93
CA ASP A 118 -2.23 3.73 -1.09
C ASP A 118 -1.80 3.65 -2.54
N THR A 119 -0.50 3.46 -2.78
CA THR A 119 0.08 3.35 -4.12
C THR A 119 0.98 2.13 -4.20
N MET A 120 0.71 1.25 -5.16
CA MET A 120 1.49 0.06 -5.45
C MET A 120 2.01 0.14 -6.88
N SER A 121 3.31 -0.01 -7.09
CA SER A 121 3.94 0.16 -8.41
C SER A 121 4.98 -0.91 -8.71
N LYS A 122 5.07 -1.32 -9.98
CA LYS A 122 6.08 -2.25 -10.53
C LYS A 122 7.04 -1.55 -11.50
N ALA A 123 8.34 -1.68 -11.28
CA ALA A 123 9.38 -1.34 -12.24
C ALA A 123 10.04 -2.63 -12.75
N ALA A 124 10.16 -2.72 -14.08
CA ALA A 124 10.89 -3.76 -14.81
C ALA A 124 12.18 -3.17 -15.37
#